data_AF-A0A644UC12-F1
#
_entry.id   AF-A0A644UC12-F1
#
_cell.length_a   1.000
_cell.length_b   1.000
_cell.length_c   1.000
_cell.angle_alpha   90.00
_cell.angle_beta   90.00
_cell.angle_gamma   90.00
#
_symmetry.space_group_name_H-M   'P 1'
#
loop_
_entity.id
_entity.type
_entity.pdbx_description
1 polymer ?
#
loop_
_entity_poly.entity_id
_entity_poly.type
_entity_poly.pdbx_seq_one_letter_code
_entity_poly.pdbx_strand_id
1 'polypeptide(L)'
;MDFVEFVTITRPILGGKGGVHIYVKTLFDAILTENGKEILDGYSKESYKAYAGGKTSIRDISKAMVQYIDPVEFSSFIFNTEESTQIALCEQFTEFLPNINVNNVGDEIAELFANIIRTAAQTKRKKPASKKDTGTDSIKLPDEQPSDESPYSFEDNKLLQDFTADYDEIMFTLIGENYDVSLVDMSLPNKVQALYKTKWNAKADAFSDPILKSYVFGLLGELNQLSRSLLLGSGEPFSINSTRTKIRNLYVKLHPDSFAKAFPYDAFIDDWDDGEF
;
A
#
# COMPACT_ATOMS: atom_id res chain seq x y z
N MET A 1 21.84 -1.57 -12.70
CA MET A 1 21.62 -0.57 -11.65
C MET A 1 20.20 -0.69 -11.11
N ASP A 2 20.01 -0.57 -9.79
CA ASP A 2 18.69 -0.45 -9.17
C ASP A 2 18.36 0.99 -8.74
N PHE A 3 17.16 1.24 -8.23
CA PHE A 3 16.73 2.59 -7.86
C PHE A 3 17.54 3.20 -6.72
N VAL A 4 17.99 2.40 -5.75
CA VAL A 4 18.76 2.90 -4.60
C VAL A 4 20.13 3.34 -5.05
N GLU A 5 20.78 2.55 -5.90
CA GLU A 5 22.05 2.89 -6.53
C GLU A 5 21.92 4.16 -7.40
N PHE A 6 20.88 4.24 -8.22
CA PHE A 6 20.59 5.43 -9.04
C PHE A 6 20.42 6.69 -8.18
N VAL A 7 19.62 6.64 -7.11
CA VAL A 7 19.44 7.77 -6.18
C VAL A 7 20.74 8.13 -5.47
N THR A 8 21.54 7.14 -5.09
CA THR A 8 22.81 7.36 -4.38
C THR A 8 23.81 8.13 -5.25
N ILE A 9 23.89 7.78 -6.54
CA ILE A 9 24.78 8.44 -7.50
C ILE A 9 24.29 9.84 -7.85
N THR A 10 23.00 10.00 -8.11
CA THR A 10 22.44 11.24 -8.64
C THR A 10 22.18 12.30 -7.58
N ARG A 11 21.88 11.90 -6.33
CA ARG A 11 21.52 12.84 -5.26
C ARG A 11 22.59 13.91 -4.94
N PRO A 12 23.89 13.61 -4.86
CA PRO A 12 24.91 14.63 -4.64
C PRO A 12 24.98 15.68 -5.77
N ILE A 13 24.46 15.35 -6.96
CA ILE A 13 24.56 16.16 -8.17
C ILE A 13 23.26 16.94 -8.41
N LEU A 14 22.11 16.28 -8.27
CA LEU A 14 20.79 16.81 -8.60
C LEU A 14 19.92 17.14 -7.38
N GLY A 15 20.29 16.64 -6.19
CA GLY A 15 19.40 16.66 -5.01
C GLY A 15 19.24 17.99 -4.30
N GLY A 16 20.08 18.98 -4.62
CA GLY A 16 20.08 20.28 -3.97
C GLY A 16 20.18 20.21 -2.44
N LYS A 17 19.64 21.23 -1.75
CA LYS A 17 19.63 21.31 -0.27
C LYS A 17 18.39 20.66 0.37
N GLY A 18 17.49 20.10 -0.43
CA GLY A 18 16.23 19.52 0.01
C GLY A 18 16.38 18.19 0.74
N GLY A 19 15.35 17.80 1.49
CA GLY A 19 15.29 16.46 2.08
C GLY A 19 15.20 15.37 1.01
N VAL A 20 15.71 14.16 1.31
CA VAL A 20 15.74 13.03 0.35
C VAL A 20 14.38 12.70 -0.29
N HIS A 21 13.31 12.85 0.48
CA HIS A 21 11.94 12.62 0.02
C HIS A 21 11.50 13.60 -1.07
N ILE A 22 11.91 14.88 -0.96
CA ILE A 22 11.64 15.89 -1.99
C ILE A 22 12.36 15.49 -3.26
N TYR A 23 13.65 15.15 -3.15
CA TYR A 23 14.44 14.71 -4.30
C TYR A 23 13.85 13.50 -5.01
N VAL A 24 13.47 12.46 -4.26
CA VAL A 24 12.84 11.26 -4.84
C VAL A 24 11.52 11.60 -5.52
N LYS A 25 10.66 12.42 -4.90
CA LYS A 25 9.41 12.85 -5.53
C LYS A 25 9.69 13.63 -6.81
N THR A 26 10.67 14.54 -6.81
CA THR A 26 11.09 15.30 -7.99
C THR A 26 11.60 14.40 -9.11
N LEU A 27 12.39 13.37 -8.81
CA LEU A 27 12.82 12.41 -9.84
C LEU A 27 11.62 11.73 -10.50
N PHE A 28 10.67 11.23 -9.70
CA PHE A 28 9.47 10.60 -10.23
C PHE A 28 8.58 11.58 -10.99
N ASP A 29 8.45 12.82 -10.54
CA ASP A 29 7.69 13.87 -11.23
C ASP A 29 8.30 14.19 -12.59
N ALA A 30 9.63 14.32 -12.66
CA ALA A 30 10.36 14.70 -13.86
C ALA A 30 10.31 13.66 -14.98
N ILE A 31 9.97 12.40 -14.69
CA ILE A 31 9.84 11.33 -15.70
C ILE A 31 8.38 11.05 -16.09
N LEU A 32 7.42 11.72 -15.45
CA LEU A 32 6.00 11.53 -15.73
C LEU A 32 5.49 12.60 -16.69
N THR A 33 4.60 12.19 -17.59
CA THR A 33 3.69 13.11 -18.27
C THR A 33 2.81 13.85 -17.26
N GLU A 34 2.24 15.00 -17.66
CA GLU A 34 1.40 15.83 -16.79
C GLU A 34 0.24 15.04 -16.14
N ASN A 35 -0.37 14.11 -16.87
CA ASN A 35 -1.47 13.28 -16.37
C ASN A 35 -1.03 12.24 -15.33
N GLY A 36 0.27 11.92 -15.26
CA GLY A 36 0.80 10.94 -14.32
C GLY A 36 1.13 11.52 -12.95
N LYS A 37 1.27 12.85 -12.83
CA LYS A 37 1.80 13.51 -11.63
C LYS A 37 0.94 13.32 -10.38
N GLU A 38 -0.38 13.23 -10.56
CA GLU A 38 -1.34 13.00 -9.45
C GLU A 38 -1.09 11.69 -8.69
N ILE A 39 -0.45 10.71 -9.31
CA ILE A 39 -0.07 9.43 -8.68
C ILE A 39 0.82 9.68 -7.45
N LEU A 40 1.69 10.69 -7.54
CA LEU A 40 2.69 10.97 -6.52
C LEU A 40 2.07 11.51 -5.23
N ASP A 41 0.86 12.05 -5.29
CA ASP A 41 0.17 12.56 -4.10
C ASP A 41 -0.48 11.44 -3.26
N GLY A 42 -0.59 10.24 -3.83
CA GLY A 42 -1.01 9.03 -3.11
C GLY A 42 0.06 8.43 -2.18
N TYR A 43 1.26 9.00 -2.12
CA TYR A 43 2.39 8.48 -1.33
C TYR A 43 2.91 9.52 -0.34
N SER A 44 3.22 9.07 0.88
CA SER A 44 3.71 9.96 1.94
C SER A 44 5.19 10.29 1.78
N LYS A 45 5.60 11.38 2.45
CA LYS A 45 7.01 11.75 2.66
C LYS A 45 7.83 10.56 3.14
N GLU A 46 7.30 9.78 4.07
CA GLU A 46 7.97 8.62 4.67
C GLU A 46 8.17 7.49 3.66
N SER A 47 7.21 7.26 2.75
CA SER A 47 7.37 6.32 1.63
C SER A 47 8.54 6.71 0.74
N TYR A 48 8.64 7.98 0.34
CA TYR A 48 9.75 8.46 -0.48
C TYR A 48 11.12 8.32 0.18
N LYS A 49 11.20 8.54 1.51
CA LYS A 49 12.43 8.25 2.26
C LYS A 49 12.75 6.75 2.27
N ALA A 50 11.73 5.91 2.43
CA ALA A 50 11.90 4.45 2.45
C ALA A 50 12.39 3.90 1.10
N TYR A 51 11.92 4.48 -0.01
CA TYR A 51 12.39 4.14 -1.36
C TYR A 51 13.87 4.50 -1.56
N ALA A 52 14.28 5.72 -1.21
CA ALA A 52 15.69 6.12 -1.31
C ALA A 52 16.62 5.24 -0.48
N GLY A 53 16.17 4.82 0.71
CA GLY A 53 16.96 3.97 1.60
C GLY A 53 16.85 2.47 1.31
N GLY A 54 16.08 2.05 0.31
CA GLY A 54 15.85 0.63 0.01
C GLY A 54 15.06 -0.14 1.08
N LYS A 55 14.48 0.55 2.07
CA LYS A 55 13.63 -0.08 3.11
C LYS A 55 12.33 -0.62 2.53
N THR A 56 11.85 0.03 1.47
CA THR A 56 10.66 -0.38 0.73
C THR A 56 10.98 -0.40 -0.76
N SER A 57 10.46 -1.40 -1.47
CA SER A 57 10.60 -1.48 -2.92
C SER A 57 9.74 -0.43 -3.61
N ILE A 58 10.25 0.14 -4.71
CA ILE A 58 9.47 1.02 -5.59
C ILE A 58 8.50 0.27 -6.51
N ARG A 59 8.32 -1.06 -6.37
CA ARG A 59 7.49 -1.88 -7.26
C ARG A 59 6.09 -1.32 -7.48
N ASP A 60 5.39 -0.99 -6.39
CA ASP A 60 3.97 -0.64 -6.46
C ASP A 60 3.74 0.76 -7.04
N ILE A 61 4.57 1.74 -6.64
CA ILE A 61 4.57 3.07 -7.27
C ILE A 61 5.01 2.99 -8.74
N SER A 62 6.00 2.15 -9.05
CA SER A 62 6.43 1.93 -10.43
C SER A 62 5.30 1.40 -11.30
N LYS A 63 4.51 0.42 -10.81
CA LYS A 63 3.34 -0.12 -11.53
C LYS A 63 2.30 0.95 -11.84
N ALA A 64 2.04 1.85 -10.91
CA ALA A 64 1.11 2.96 -11.13
C ALA A 64 1.65 3.92 -12.20
N MET A 65 2.96 4.19 -12.17
CA MET A 65 3.62 5.13 -13.06
C MET A 65 3.84 4.64 -14.50
N VAL A 66 4.00 3.33 -14.74
CA VAL A 66 4.54 2.79 -16.03
C VAL A 66 3.86 3.37 -17.27
N GLN A 67 2.54 3.51 -17.26
CA GLN A 67 1.78 3.98 -18.43
C GLN A 67 1.90 5.49 -18.71
N TYR A 68 2.49 6.23 -17.77
CA TYR A 68 2.65 7.69 -17.83
C TYR A 68 4.11 8.12 -17.90
N ILE A 69 5.04 7.16 -17.98
CA ILE A 69 6.47 7.43 -18.12
C ILE A 69 6.74 8.03 -19.50
N ASP A 70 7.39 9.19 -19.50
CA ASP A 70 7.94 9.81 -20.69
C ASP A 70 9.42 10.15 -20.45
N PRO A 71 10.35 9.36 -21.05
CA PRO A 71 11.78 9.65 -20.95
C PRO A 71 12.17 11.02 -21.54
N VAL A 72 11.36 11.59 -22.45
CA VAL A 72 11.64 12.92 -23.05
C VAL A 72 11.50 14.03 -22.02
N GLU A 73 10.53 13.92 -21.10
CA GLU A 73 10.37 14.87 -19.98
C GLU A 73 11.60 14.82 -19.06
N PHE A 74 12.09 13.62 -18.74
CA PHE A 74 13.28 13.48 -17.89
C PHE A 74 14.56 13.92 -18.58
N SER A 75 14.69 13.65 -19.88
CA SER A 75 15.82 14.13 -20.70
C SER A 75 15.86 15.66 -20.70
N SER A 76 14.71 16.30 -20.90
CA SER A 76 14.56 17.75 -20.83
C SER A 76 14.91 18.29 -19.44
N PHE A 77 14.49 17.60 -18.37
CA PHE A 77 14.87 17.94 -17.00
C PHE A 77 16.39 17.96 -16.80
N ILE A 78 17.12 16.97 -17.35
CA ILE A 78 18.59 16.92 -17.27
C ILE A 78 19.24 18.00 -18.13
N PHE A 79 18.81 18.20 -19.37
CA PHE A 79 19.39 19.22 -20.25
C PHE A 79 19.13 20.66 -19.79
N ASN A 80 18.10 20.88 -18.96
CA ASN A 80 17.84 22.15 -18.31
C ASN A 80 18.73 22.44 -17.09
N THR A 81 19.57 21.48 -16.66
CA THR A 81 20.59 21.71 -15.62
C THR A 81 21.84 22.39 -16.16
N GLU A 82 22.67 22.95 -15.29
CA GLU A 82 23.95 23.55 -15.70
C GLU A 82 24.88 22.53 -16.36
N GLU A 83 25.69 22.96 -17.33
CA GLU A 83 26.65 22.10 -18.04
C GLU A 83 27.61 21.39 -17.07
N SER A 84 28.00 22.04 -15.98
CA SER A 84 28.80 21.46 -14.89
C SER A 84 28.12 20.23 -14.25
N THR A 85 26.80 20.26 -14.11
CA THR A 85 25.98 19.18 -13.56
C THR A 85 25.89 18.02 -14.56
N GLN A 86 25.73 18.35 -15.85
CA GLN A 86 25.72 17.37 -16.94
C GLN A 86 27.06 16.64 -17.06
N ILE A 87 28.20 17.35 -16.96
CA ILE A 87 29.54 16.74 -16.93
C ILE A 87 29.70 15.82 -15.71
N ALA A 88 29.30 16.27 -14.52
CA ALA A 88 29.39 15.45 -13.31
C ALA A 88 28.56 14.15 -13.42
N LEU A 89 27.38 14.22 -14.07
CA LEU A 89 26.60 13.04 -14.39
C LEU A 89 27.33 12.11 -15.37
N CYS A 90 27.93 12.63 -16.44
CA CYS A 90 28.74 11.81 -17.36
C CYS A 90 29.84 11.05 -16.63
N GLU A 91 30.62 11.73 -15.78
CA GLU A 91 31.71 11.13 -15.02
C GLU A 91 31.24 9.98 -14.12
N GLN A 92 30.13 10.18 -13.41
CA GLN A 92 29.60 9.17 -12.49
C GLN A 92 28.92 7.99 -13.20
N PHE A 93 28.35 8.22 -14.39
CA PHE A 93 27.65 7.18 -15.13
C PHE A 93 28.50 6.48 -16.20
N THR A 94 29.74 6.90 -16.45
CA THR A 94 30.62 6.31 -17.47
C THR A 94 30.81 4.80 -17.28
N GLU A 95 30.81 4.30 -16.03
CA GLU A 95 30.92 2.85 -15.75
C GLU A 95 29.69 2.06 -16.24
N PHE A 96 28.51 2.68 -16.23
CA PHE A 96 27.25 2.05 -16.62
C PHE A 96 26.86 2.34 -18.07
N LEU A 97 27.31 3.49 -18.60
CA LEU A 97 26.96 4.05 -19.89
C LEU A 97 28.26 4.54 -20.56
N PRO A 98 29.06 3.65 -21.17
CA PRO A 98 30.42 3.98 -21.63
C PRO A 98 30.51 5.01 -22.76
N ASN A 99 29.39 5.25 -23.46
CA ASN A 99 29.30 6.24 -24.54
C ASN A 99 28.63 7.55 -24.08
N ILE A 100 28.39 7.72 -22.78
CA ILE A 100 27.76 8.93 -22.24
C ILE A 100 28.67 10.13 -22.41
N ASN A 101 28.08 11.23 -22.86
CA ASN A 101 28.72 12.53 -23.01
C ASN A 101 27.66 13.63 -22.88
N VAL A 102 28.09 14.88 -22.85
CA VAL A 102 27.19 16.03 -22.63
C VAL A 102 26.07 16.16 -23.66
N ASN A 103 26.18 15.58 -24.85
CA ASN A 103 25.14 15.67 -25.89
C ASN A 103 24.05 14.61 -25.75
N ASN A 104 24.31 13.49 -25.07
CA ASN A 104 23.35 12.39 -24.89
C ASN A 104 23.06 12.07 -23.43
N VAL A 105 23.67 12.77 -22.46
CA VAL A 105 23.52 12.51 -21.02
C VAL A 105 22.05 12.54 -20.57
N GLY A 106 21.24 13.46 -21.10
CA GLY A 106 19.81 13.53 -20.79
C GLY A 106 19.08 12.27 -21.25
N ASP A 107 19.29 11.88 -22.50
CA ASP A 107 18.61 10.72 -23.11
C ASP A 107 19.05 9.39 -22.47
N GLU A 108 20.36 9.20 -22.28
CA GLU A 108 20.91 7.97 -21.73
C GLU A 108 20.49 7.75 -20.26
N ILE A 109 20.50 8.81 -19.45
CA ILE A 109 20.06 8.73 -18.04
C ILE A 109 18.53 8.58 -17.97
N ALA A 110 17.78 9.27 -18.83
CA ALA A 110 16.33 9.12 -18.89
C ALA A 110 15.91 7.69 -19.24
N GLU A 111 16.52 7.08 -20.24
CA GLU A 111 16.24 5.69 -20.60
C GLU A 111 16.70 4.72 -19.51
N LEU A 112 17.85 4.95 -18.88
CA LEU A 112 18.28 4.16 -17.73
C LEU A 112 17.26 4.23 -16.58
N PHE A 113 16.78 5.43 -16.26
CA PHE A 113 15.81 5.62 -15.18
C PHE A 113 14.45 5.01 -15.52
N ALA A 114 13.97 5.20 -16.76
CA ALA A 114 12.76 4.56 -17.26
C ALA A 114 12.86 3.02 -17.16
N ASN A 115 14.01 2.45 -17.53
CA ASN A 115 14.25 1.01 -17.43
C ASN A 115 14.29 0.52 -15.98
N ILE A 116 14.81 1.29 -15.04
CA ILE A 116 14.74 0.97 -13.61
C ILE A 116 13.29 0.89 -13.15
N ILE A 117 12.44 1.86 -13.50
CA ILE A 117 11.02 1.89 -13.12
C ILE A 117 10.27 0.73 -13.79
N ARG A 118 10.44 0.53 -15.09
CA ARG A 118 9.81 -0.59 -15.83
C ARG A 118 10.21 -1.94 -15.25
N THR A 119 11.50 -2.13 -14.95
CA THR A 119 12.02 -3.34 -14.31
C THR A 119 11.40 -3.52 -12.92
N ALA A 120 11.37 -2.46 -12.10
CA ALA A 120 10.75 -2.50 -10.79
C ALA A 120 9.26 -2.88 -10.85
N ALA A 121 8.51 -2.34 -11.80
CA ALA A 121 7.10 -2.68 -12.01
C ALA A 121 6.89 -4.16 -12.41
N GLN A 122 7.80 -4.69 -13.23
CA GLN A 122 7.81 -6.09 -13.66
C GLN A 122 8.40 -7.04 -12.62
N THR A 123 9.05 -6.52 -11.58
CA THR A 123 9.68 -7.34 -10.55
C THR A 123 8.60 -8.08 -9.79
N LYS A 124 8.47 -9.39 -10.08
CA LYS A 124 7.70 -10.30 -9.24
C LYS A 124 8.28 -10.23 -7.85
N ARG A 125 7.41 -10.11 -6.84
CA ARG A 125 7.79 -10.06 -5.42
C ARG A 125 8.86 -11.13 -5.18
N LYS A 126 10.10 -10.74 -4.81
CA LYS A 126 11.08 -11.74 -4.35
C LYS A 126 10.44 -12.40 -3.14
N LYS A 127 10.07 -13.67 -3.26
CA LYS A 127 9.68 -14.47 -2.11
C LYS A 127 10.85 -14.35 -1.11
N PRO A 128 10.60 -14.07 0.18
CA PRO A 128 11.62 -14.22 1.20
C PRO A 128 12.23 -15.61 1.06
N ALA A 129 13.55 -15.72 1.19
CA ALA A 129 14.23 -17.00 1.17
C ALA A 129 13.61 -17.91 2.25
N SER A 130 12.92 -18.94 1.79
CA SER A 130 12.40 -20.12 2.50
C SER A 130 12.02 -19.95 3.99
N LYS A 131 10.71 -19.88 4.22
CA LYS A 131 10.03 -21.07 4.77
C LYS A 131 8.97 -21.50 3.77
N LYS A 132 9.14 -22.74 3.28
CA LYS A 132 8.23 -23.56 2.45
C LYS A 132 7.01 -22.87 1.83
N ASP A 133 7.09 -22.75 0.51
CA ASP A 133 6.06 -23.05 -0.49
C ASP A 133 4.58 -23.08 -0.04
N THR A 134 3.79 -22.10 -0.49
CA THR A 134 2.59 -22.33 -1.33
C THR A 134 2.27 -21.06 -2.13
N GLY A 135 1.63 -21.23 -3.29
CA GLY A 135 1.41 -20.21 -4.31
C GLY A 135 0.33 -19.17 -4.01
N THR A 136 0.28 -18.20 -4.94
CA THR A 136 -0.76 -17.17 -5.13
C THR A 136 -0.86 -16.16 -3.98
N ASP A 137 -0.75 -14.85 -4.29
CA ASP A 137 -1.00 -13.76 -3.31
C ASP A 137 -2.51 -13.74 -3.04
N SER A 138 -2.95 -14.71 -2.25
CA SER A 138 -4.29 -14.86 -1.72
C SER A 138 -4.26 -14.23 -0.34
N ILE A 139 -5.20 -13.33 -0.07
CA ILE A 139 -5.42 -12.89 1.31
C ILE A 139 -5.85 -14.17 2.06
N LYS A 140 -5.04 -14.61 3.02
CA LYS A 140 -5.36 -15.78 3.86
C LYS A 140 -5.48 -15.31 5.29
N LEU A 141 -6.48 -15.85 5.99
CA LEU A 141 -6.54 -15.75 7.44
C LEU A 141 -5.32 -16.48 8.03
N PRO A 142 -4.73 -15.95 9.11
CA PRO A 142 -3.66 -16.66 9.82
C PRO A 142 -4.12 -18.04 10.31
N ASP A 143 -3.18 -18.95 10.55
CA ASP A 143 -3.48 -20.26 11.11
C ASP A 143 -4.08 -20.12 12.52
N GLU A 144 -5.14 -20.89 12.78
CA GLU A 144 -5.81 -20.86 14.07
C GLU A 144 -4.92 -21.48 15.16
N GLN A 145 -4.76 -20.80 16.31
CA GLN A 145 -4.09 -21.36 17.48
C GLN A 145 -5.12 -21.81 18.53
N PRO A 146 -4.93 -22.97 19.17
CA PRO A 146 -5.75 -23.36 20.32
C PRO A 146 -5.38 -22.45 21.50
N SER A 147 -6.33 -21.66 21.97
CA SER A 147 -6.26 -20.92 23.23
C SER A 147 -7.55 -21.11 24.02
N ASP A 148 -7.41 -21.44 25.30
CA ASP A 148 -8.53 -21.68 26.23
C ASP A 148 -8.90 -20.42 27.06
N GLU A 149 -8.14 -19.33 26.95
CA GLU A 149 -8.40 -18.09 27.70
C GLU A 149 -8.53 -16.88 26.77
N SER A 150 -9.71 -16.25 26.79
CA SER A 150 -9.98 -15.00 26.12
C SER A 150 -9.75 -13.80 27.06
N PRO A 151 -9.17 -12.69 26.58
CA PRO A 151 -8.91 -11.48 27.38
C PRO A 151 -10.17 -10.70 27.73
N TYR A 152 -11.33 -11.04 27.16
CA TYR A 152 -12.57 -10.26 27.28
C TYR A 152 -13.49 -10.78 28.38
N SER A 153 -14.44 -9.93 28.80
CA SER A 153 -15.50 -10.31 29.74
C SER A 153 -16.35 -11.47 29.19
N PHE A 154 -17.11 -12.16 30.04
CA PHE A 154 -18.02 -13.22 29.60
C PHE A 154 -19.09 -12.68 28.63
N GLU A 155 -19.61 -11.49 28.92
CA GLU A 155 -20.59 -10.78 28.10
C GLU A 155 -20.03 -10.39 26.74
N ASP A 156 -18.82 -9.81 26.71
CA ASP A 156 -18.14 -9.43 25.47
C ASP A 156 -17.76 -10.66 24.64
N ASN A 157 -17.33 -11.76 25.27
CA ASN A 157 -17.06 -13.02 24.59
C ASN A 157 -18.32 -13.60 23.93
N LYS A 158 -19.46 -13.54 24.62
CA LYS A 158 -20.74 -13.99 24.06
C LYS A 158 -21.18 -13.12 22.88
N LEU A 159 -21.01 -11.80 22.98
CA LEU A 159 -21.29 -10.87 21.88
C LEU A 159 -20.34 -11.08 20.70
N LEU A 160 -19.06 -11.30 20.98
CA LEU A 160 -18.04 -11.57 19.98
C LEU A 160 -18.34 -12.88 19.26
N GLN A 161 -18.68 -13.96 19.96
CA GLN A 161 -19.09 -15.22 19.34
C GLN A 161 -20.29 -15.04 18.41
N ASP A 162 -21.31 -14.27 18.81
CA ASP A 162 -22.47 -13.99 17.96
C ASP A 162 -22.12 -13.09 16.76
N PHE A 163 -21.19 -12.14 16.95
CA PHE A 163 -20.66 -11.31 15.86
C PHE A 163 -19.91 -12.15 14.83
N THR A 164 -19.04 -13.02 15.32
CA THR A 164 -18.22 -13.95 14.54
C THR A 164 -19.14 -14.87 13.74
N ALA A 165 -20.11 -15.51 14.38
CA ALA A 165 -21.07 -16.39 13.69
C ALA A 165 -21.82 -15.72 12.51
N ASP A 166 -22.16 -14.43 12.62
CA ASP A 166 -22.82 -13.70 11.53
C ASP A 166 -21.87 -13.29 10.40
N TYR A 167 -20.62 -12.94 10.74
CA TYR A 167 -19.67 -12.36 9.79
C TYR A 167 -18.63 -13.35 9.25
N ASP A 168 -18.43 -14.52 9.85
CA ASP A 168 -17.44 -15.52 9.41
C ASP A 168 -17.53 -15.81 7.93
N GLU A 169 -18.72 -16.18 7.45
CA GLU A 169 -18.93 -16.51 6.04
C GLU A 169 -18.64 -15.31 5.13
N ILE A 170 -19.02 -14.09 5.56
CA ILE A 170 -18.73 -12.85 4.84
C ILE A 170 -17.22 -12.62 4.77
N MET A 171 -16.52 -12.83 5.89
CA MET A 171 -15.09 -12.63 6.03
C MET A 171 -14.31 -13.64 5.19
N PHE A 172 -14.65 -14.92 5.27
CA PHE A 172 -14.06 -15.97 4.43
C PHE A 172 -14.30 -15.71 2.95
N THR A 173 -15.50 -15.27 2.57
CA THR A 173 -15.81 -14.93 1.18
C THR A 173 -15.00 -13.73 0.68
N LEU A 174 -14.91 -12.65 1.47
CA LEU A 174 -14.16 -11.45 1.12
C LEU A 174 -12.66 -11.70 1.07
N ILE A 175 -12.14 -12.50 1.98
CA ILE A 175 -10.70 -12.80 2.09
C ILE A 175 -10.29 -13.83 1.03
N GLY A 176 -11.19 -14.75 0.66
CA GLY A 176 -10.94 -15.81 -0.30
C GLY A 176 -10.51 -15.36 -1.70
N GLU A 177 -9.99 -16.30 -2.47
CA GLU A 177 -9.48 -16.08 -3.83
C GLU A 177 -10.58 -15.71 -4.83
N ASN A 178 -11.81 -16.21 -4.62
CA ASN A 178 -12.97 -16.04 -5.51
C ASN A 178 -13.95 -14.95 -5.04
N TYR A 179 -13.47 -13.97 -4.27
CA TYR A 179 -14.31 -12.91 -3.70
C TYR A 179 -15.03 -12.10 -4.78
N ASP A 180 -14.42 -11.95 -5.97
CA ASP A 180 -14.93 -11.22 -7.12
C ASP A 180 -16.28 -11.75 -7.60
N VAL A 181 -16.47 -13.08 -7.59
CA VAL A 181 -17.75 -13.71 -7.96
C VAL A 181 -18.88 -13.24 -7.04
N SER A 182 -18.63 -13.19 -5.73
CA SER A 182 -19.61 -12.76 -4.72
C SER A 182 -19.83 -11.25 -4.65
N LEU A 183 -18.97 -10.45 -5.30
CA LEU A 183 -19.17 -9.02 -5.46
C LEU A 183 -20.02 -8.70 -6.70
N VAL A 184 -19.86 -9.47 -7.78
CA VAL A 184 -20.58 -9.24 -9.05
C VAL A 184 -22.08 -9.55 -8.93
N ASP A 185 -22.45 -10.59 -8.19
CA ASP A 185 -23.85 -10.97 -7.99
C ASP A 185 -24.58 -10.10 -6.94
N MET A 186 -23.88 -9.14 -6.34
CA MET A 186 -24.35 -8.23 -5.29
C MET A 186 -24.89 -8.94 -4.04
N SER A 187 -24.74 -10.26 -3.91
CA SER A 187 -25.24 -11.03 -2.77
C SER A 187 -24.53 -10.64 -1.48
N LEU A 188 -23.21 -10.48 -1.54
CA LEU A 188 -22.36 -10.16 -0.40
C LEU A 188 -22.57 -8.71 0.11
N PRO A 189 -22.56 -7.65 -0.73
CA PRO A 189 -22.95 -6.30 -0.31
C PRO A 189 -24.34 -6.22 0.34
N ASN A 190 -25.32 -6.95 -0.22
CA ASN A 190 -26.69 -6.98 0.33
C ASN A 190 -26.75 -7.67 1.69
N LYS A 191 -26.04 -8.81 1.85
CA LYS A 191 -25.95 -9.54 3.13
C LYS A 191 -25.33 -8.67 4.23
N VAL A 192 -24.24 -7.96 3.92
CA VAL A 192 -23.57 -7.03 4.83
C VAL A 192 -24.52 -5.91 5.27
N GLN A 193 -25.19 -5.23 4.32
CA GLN A 193 -26.14 -4.17 4.67
C GLN A 193 -27.31 -4.68 5.50
N ALA A 194 -27.84 -5.87 5.19
CA ALA A 194 -28.96 -6.46 5.91
C ALA A 194 -28.58 -6.76 7.37
N LEU A 195 -27.45 -7.42 7.61
CA LEU A 195 -26.97 -7.73 8.96
C LEU A 195 -26.66 -6.47 9.77
N TYR A 196 -26.05 -5.48 9.14
CA TYR A 196 -25.79 -4.20 9.81
C TYR A 196 -27.09 -3.51 10.22
N LYS A 197 -28.05 -3.34 9.29
CA LYS A 197 -29.30 -2.61 9.57
C LYS A 197 -30.21 -3.33 10.56
N THR A 198 -30.23 -4.66 10.54
CA THR A 198 -31.19 -5.45 11.34
C THR A 198 -30.65 -5.86 12.71
N LYS A 199 -29.33 -5.94 12.88
CA LYS A 199 -28.72 -6.46 14.11
C LYS A 199 -27.58 -5.57 14.63
N TRP A 200 -26.55 -5.35 13.83
CA TRP A 200 -25.27 -4.85 14.35
C TRP A 200 -25.15 -3.34 14.46
N ASN A 201 -26.03 -2.55 13.86
CA ASN A 201 -26.07 -1.10 14.05
C ASN A 201 -26.37 -0.70 15.51
N ALA A 202 -27.17 -1.49 16.22
CA ALA A 202 -27.52 -1.27 17.62
C ALA A 202 -26.76 -2.23 18.54
N LYS A 203 -26.64 -3.51 18.17
CA LYS A 203 -26.05 -4.54 19.05
C LYS A 203 -24.56 -4.34 19.30
N ALA A 204 -23.82 -3.74 18.37
CA ALA A 204 -22.40 -3.43 18.55
C ALA A 204 -22.14 -2.42 19.69
N ASP A 205 -23.14 -1.64 20.10
CA ASP A 205 -22.97 -0.73 21.23
C ASP A 205 -22.90 -1.46 22.59
N ALA A 206 -23.34 -2.71 22.65
CA ALA A 206 -23.35 -3.52 23.87
C ALA A 206 -21.97 -4.05 24.30
N PHE A 207 -20.95 -3.95 23.43
CA PHE A 207 -19.57 -4.29 23.83
C PHE A 207 -19.10 -3.31 24.91
N SER A 208 -18.54 -3.85 26.00
CA SER A 208 -18.08 -3.10 27.15
C SER A 208 -16.60 -2.75 27.05
N ASP A 209 -15.77 -3.67 26.55
CA ASP A 209 -14.35 -3.40 26.31
C ASP A 209 -14.17 -2.34 25.20
N PRO A 210 -13.55 -1.18 25.48
CA PRO A 210 -13.42 -0.08 24.51
C PRO A 210 -12.60 -0.44 23.27
N ILE A 211 -11.58 -1.29 23.43
CA ILE A 211 -10.67 -1.67 22.34
C ILE A 211 -11.39 -2.63 21.40
N LEU A 212 -12.04 -3.67 21.94
CA LEU A 212 -12.87 -4.61 21.20
C LEU A 212 -14.00 -3.88 20.47
N LYS A 213 -14.70 -2.98 21.18
CA LYS A 213 -15.78 -2.17 20.62
C LYS A 213 -15.28 -1.32 19.44
N SER A 214 -14.10 -0.71 19.58
CA SER A 214 -13.44 0.04 18.50
C SER A 214 -13.14 -0.84 17.28
N TYR A 215 -12.60 -2.04 17.49
CA TYR A 215 -12.35 -2.99 16.39
C TYR A 215 -13.62 -3.45 15.69
N VAL A 216 -14.70 -3.73 16.45
CA VAL A 216 -16.01 -4.08 15.90
C VAL A 216 -16.56 -2.95 15.04
N PHE A 217 -16.55 -1.71 15.54
CA PHE A 217 -17.02 -0.56 14.76
C PHE A 217 -16.16 -0.30 13.53
N GLY A 218 -14.84 -0.41 13.64
CA GLY A 218 -13.93 -0.28 12.50
C GLY A 218 -14.27 -1.29 11.41
N LEU A 219 -14.51 -2.56 11.78
CA LEU A 219 -14.86 -3.61 10.84
C LEU A 219 -16.22 -3.34 10.17
N LEU A 220 -17.24 -2.98 10.96
CA LEU A 220 -18.56 -2.60 10.44
C LEU A 220 -18.50 -1.40 9.49
N GLY A 221 -17.64 -0.41 9.79
CA GLY A 221 -17.42 0.77 8.96
C GLY A 221 -16.89 0.40 7.58
N GLU A 222 -15.79 -0.36 7.54
CA GLU A 222 -15.15 -0.78 6.28
C GLU A 222 -16.07 -1.71 5.44
N LEU A 223 -16.80 -2.62 6.09
CA LEU A 223 -17.79 -3.49 5.43
C LEU A 223 -18.96 -2.71 4.82
N ASN A 224 -19.48 -1.72 5.55
CA ASN A 224 -20.54 -0.85 5.03
C ASN A 224 -20.05 0.06 3.91
N GLN A 225 -18.83 0.59 4.02
CA GLN A 225 -18.23 1.40 2.96
C GLN A 225 -18.08 0.58 1.68
N LEU A 226 -17.49 -0.62 1.76
CA LEU A 226 -17.41 -1.57 0.64
C LEU A 226 -18.78 -1.79 -0.01
N SER A 227 -19.80 -2.07 0.81
CA SER A 227 -21.14 -2.35 0.31
C SER A 227 -21.79 -1.15 -0.37
N ARG A 228 -21.60 0.06 0.18
CA ARG A 228 -22.13 1.31 -0.39
C ARG A 228 -21.43 1.66 -1.70
N SER A 229 -20.10 1.53 -1.77
CA SER A 229 -19.34 1.80 -2.99
C SER A 229 -19.81 0.93 -4.15
N LEU A 230 -20.13 -0.35 -3.88
CA LEU A 230 -20.59 -1.30 -4.88
C LEU A 230 -22.07 -1.11 -5.27
N LEU A 231 -22.95 -0.80 -4.30
CA LEU A 231 -24.39 -0.68 -4.54
C LEU A 231 -24.83 0.68 -5.09
N LEU A 232 -24.17 1.77 -4.70
CA LEU A 232 -24.57 3.14 -5.07
C LEU A 232 -23.72 3.73 -6.19
N GLY A 233 -22.68 3.03 -6.65
CA GLY A 233 -21.77 3.52 -7.70
C GLY A 233 -21.17 4.88 -7.33
N SER A 234 -20.59 4.99 -6.13
CA SER A 234 -19.99 6.26 -5.69
C SER A 234 -18.84 6.63 -6.61
N GLY A 235 -18.85 7.86 -7.16
CA GLY A 235 -17.79 8.39 -8.03
C GLY A 235 -16.44 8.65 -7.34
N GLU A 236 -16.23 8.14 -6.13
CA GLU A 236 -14.95 8.19 -5.42
C GLU A 236 -14.09 6.95 -5.76
N PRO A 237 -12.78 7.10 -5.99
CA PRO A 237 -11.90 5.99 -6.29
C PRO A 237 -11.84 5.00 -5.11
N PHE A 238 -12.42 3.82 -5.31
CA PHE A 238 -12.49 2.75 -4.33
C PHE A 238 -11.44 1.66 -4.60
N SER A 239 -10.51 1.44 -3.66
CA SER A 239 -9.47 0.39 -3.76
C SER A 239 -9.88 -0.87 -3.01
N ILE A 240 -10.44 -1.84 -3.75
CA ILE A 240 -10.91 -3.12 -3.20
C ILE A 240 -9.83 -3.88 -2.41
N ASN A 241 -8.57 -3.84 -2.86
CA ASN A 241 -7.47 -4.54 -2.20
C ASN A 241 -7.09 -3.89 -0.86
N SER A 242 -7.11 -2.56 -0.79
CA SER A 242 -6.85 -1.82 0.45
C SER A 242 -7.95 -2.11 1.47
N THR A 243 -9.22 -1.99 1.06
CA THR A 243 -10.38 -2.28 1.91
C THR A 243 -10.37 -3.73 2.41
N ARG A 244 -10.10 -4.72 1.56
CA ARG A 244 -9.98 -6.13 1.96
C ARG A 244 -8.86 -6.35 2.98
N THR A 245 -7.74 -5.65 2.85
CA THR A 245 -6.61 -5.74 3.80
C THR A 245 -6.99 -5.19 5.16
N LYS A 246 -7.67 -4.03 5.19
CA LYS A 246 -8.18 -3.44 6.43
C LYS A 246 -9.21 -4.34 7.12
N ILE A 247 -10.18 -4.84 6.37
CA ILE A 247 -11.21 -5.77 6.84
C ILE A 247 -10.56 -7.01 7.48
N ARG A 248 -9.60 -7.66 6.79
CA ARG A 248 -8.85 -8.79 7.36
C ARG A 248 -8.15 -8.41 8.67
N ASN A 249 -7.42 -7.30 8.69
CA ASN A 249 -6.65 -6.89 9.88
C ASN A 249 -7.54 -6.63 11.09
N LEU A 250 -8.67 -5.96 10.87
CA LEU A 250 -9.66 -5.69 11.92
C LEU A 250 -10.27 -6.99 12.44
N TYR A 251 -10.64 -7.90 11.55
CA TYR A 251 -11.18 -9.20 11.95
C TYR A 251 -10.18 -10.05 12.75
N VAL A 252 -8.91 -10.09 12.34
CA VAL A 252 -7.86 -10.77 13.12
C VAL A 252 -7.70 -10.16 14.52
N LYS A 253 -7.84 -8.84 14.65
CA LYS A 253 -7.78 -8.15 15.96
C LYS A 253 -8.95 -8.48 16.88
N LEU A 254 -10.09 -8.96 16.35
CA LEU A 254 -11.21 -9.46 17.16
C LEU A 254 -10.89 -10.81 17.82
N HIS A 255 -9.94 -11.55 17.28
CA HIS A 255 -9.58 -12.91 17.71
C HIS A 255 -8.08 -13.01 18.04
N PRO A 256 -7.60 -12.24 19.03
CA PRO A 256 -6.17 -12.12 19.32
C PRO A 256 -5.50 -13.46 19.72
N ASP A 257 -6.28 -14.40 20.24
CA ASP A 257 -5.79 -15.71 20.69
C ASP A 257 -6.10 -16.84 19.71
N SER A 258 -7.04 -16.63 18.79
CA SER A 258 -7.36 -17.61 17.75
C SER A 258 -6.41 -17.49 16.57
N PHE A 259 -5.67 -16.39 16.38
CA PHE A 259 -4.73 -16.23 15.27
C PHE A 259 -3.30 -16.03 15.77
N ALA A 260 -2.33 -16.70 15.15
CA ALA A 260 -0.93 -16.52 15.52
C ALA A 260 -0.50 -15.04 15.50
N LYS A 261 0.20 -14.58 16.55
CA LYS A 261 0.91 -13.28 16.59
C LYS A 261 1.99 -13.24 15.50
N ALA A 262 1.58 -13.11 14.25
CA ALA A 262 2.43 -13.26 13.09
C ALA A 262 2.20 -12.12 12.11
N PHE A 263 2.30 -10.87 12.59
CA PHE A 263 2.92 -9.78 11.82
C PHE A 263 3.66 -8.85 12.80
N PRO A 264 4.85 -8.35 12.44
CA PRO A 264 5.50 -7.28 13.18
C PRO A 264 4.57 -6.07 13.21
N TYR A 265 4.45 -5.46 14.38
CA TYR A 265 3.82 -4.16 14.55
C TYR A 265 4.46 -3.14 13.58
N ASP A 266 3.74 -2.75 12.53
CA ASP A 266 3.86 -1.41 12.00
C ASP A 266 2.73 -0.59 12.61
N ALA A 267 3.07 -0.10 13.82
CA ALA A 267 2.73 1.19 14.39
C ALA A 267 1.27 1.66 14.32
N PHE A 268 0.69 1.77 15.52
CA PHE A 268 -0.09 2.93 15.92
C PHE A 268 0.51 4.23 15.33
N ILE A 269 -0.24 4.88 14.48
CA ILE A 269 -0.52 6.32 14.60
C ILE A 269 -2.06 6.32 14.55
N ASP A 270 -2.75 6.10 15.65
CA ASP A 270 -3.10 7.10 16.67
C ASP A 270 -2.85 8.55 16.24
N ASP A 271 -3.69 9.03 15.32
CA ASP A 271 -3.91 10.46 15.06
C ASP A 271 -4.71 11.10 16.21
N TRP A 272 -4.46 10.71 17.47
CA TRP A 272 -5.05 11.32 18.66
C TRP A 272 -4.08 12.28 19.34
N ASP A 273 -3.49 13.19 18.55
CA ASP A 273 -3.04 14.47 19.08
C ASP A 273 -3.04 15.55 17.98
N ASP A 274 -4.19 15.75 17.35
CA ASP A 274 -4.54 17.03 16.72
C ASP A 274 -4.92 18.02 17.84
N GLY A 275 -3.93 18.66 18.47
CA GLY A 275 -4.21 19.74 19.41
C GLY A 275 -3.08 20.16 20.35
N GLU A 276 -2.58 21.37 20.12
CA GLU A 276 -1.92 22.26 21.10
C GLU A 276 -0.43 22.05 21.38
N PHE A 277 0.45 22.74 20.62
CA PHE A 277 1.06 24.04 20.95
C PHE A 277 2.25 24.34 20.02
#